data_AF-A0A7W0FIJ7-F1
#
_entry.id   AF-A0A7W0FIJ7-F1
#
_cell.length_a   1.000
_cell.length_b   1.000
_cell.length_c   1.000
_cell.angle_alpha   90.00
_cell.angle_beta   90.00
_cell.angle_gamma   90.00
#
_symmetry.space_group_name_H-M   'P 1'
#
loop_
_entity.id
_entity.type
_entity.pdbx_description
1 polymer ?
#
loop_
_entity_poly.entity_id
_entity_poly.type
_entity_poly.pdbx_seq_one_letter_code
_entity_poly.pdbx_strand_id
1 'polypeptide(L)'
;GGRADVIARFAAGIGGTGERAYIGGTLSANPLSCVAGYHALLEMERTNAAVIAGKAGDRLTKGLNVLIEKYGLPFVAFNQGSIVHLETSGVMLLDLHNPVKLWKELKPRKHMIEQMGAAYMANGLITLAGSRMYTSMADTDEIIDEALRRFDIVLSSVEGL
;
A
#
# COMPACT_ATOMS: atom_id res chain seq x y z
N GLY A 1 -1.71 18.43 -10.58
CA GLY A 1 -1.14 19.79 -10.64
C GLY A 1 0.38 19.69 -10.57
N GLY A 2 1.08 20.71 -11.05
CA GLY A 2 2.54 20.79 -11.06
C GLY A 2 3.00 22.23 -11.27
N ARG A 3 4.32 22.44 -11.37
CA ARG A 3 4.90 23.75 -11.65
C ARG A 3 4.36 24.33 -12.97
N ALA A 4 3.86 25.56 -12.94
CA ALA A 4 3.18 26.18 -14.07
C ALA A 4 4.08 26.31 -15.31
N ASP A 5 5.35 26.66 -15.13
CA ASP A 5 6.34 26.77 -16.20
C ASP A 5 6.62 25.43 -16.91
N VAL A 6 6.48 24.31 -16.19
CA VAL A 6 6.64 22.96 -16.73
C VAL A 6 5.36 22.52 -17.44
N ILE A 7 4.20 22.66 -16.79
CA ILE A 7 2.90 22.25 -17.37
C ILE A 7 2.59 23.03 -18.64
N ALA A 8 3.00 24.31 -18.71
CA ALA A 8 2.84 25.11 -19.90
C ALA A 8 3.51 24.46 -21.14
N ARG A 9 4.54 23.63 -20.99
CA ARG A 9 5.23 22.96 -22.12
C ARG A 9 4.40 21.86 -22.79
N PHE A 10 3.27 21.47 -22.22
CA PHE A 10 2.41 20.42 -22.77
C PHE A 10 1.53 20.93 -23.91
N ALA A 11 1.33 20.10 -24.94
CA ALA A 11 0.47 20.35 -26.08
C ALA A 11 -0.54 19.22 -26.27
N ALA A 12 -1.80 19.59 -26.56
CA ALA A 12 -2.86 18.64 -26.91
C ALA A 12 -2.79 18.36 -28.42
N GLY A 13 -2.38 17.14 -28.80
CA GLY A 13 -2.18 16.78 -30.20
C GLY A 13 -1.16 17.68 -30.91
N ILE A 14 -1.27 17.86 -32.24
CA ILE A 14 -0.37 18.68 -33.09
C ILE A 14 -0.62 20.20 -32.91
N GLY A 15 -1.31 20.59 -31.83
CA GLY A 15 -1.60 21.99 -31.52
C GLY A 15 -0.49 22.65 -30.70
N GLY A 16 0.17 23.66 -31.26
CA GLY A 16 1.08 24.55 -30.54
C GLY A 16 2.28 25.00 -31.38
N THR A 17 2.78 26.21 -31.14
CA THR A 17 4.05 26.68 -31.71
C THR A 17 5.21 26.42 -30.73
N GLY A 18 6.36 26.04 -31.28
CA GLY A 18 7.61 25.79 -30.54
C GLY A 18 7.78 24.37 -29.99
N GLU A 19 8.82 24.17 -29.18
CA GLU A 19 9.13 22.89 -28.52
C GLU A 19 8.09 22.59 -27.43
N ARG A 20 7.20 21.63 -27.72
CA ARG A 20 6.15 21.17 -26.80
C ARG A 20 6.21 19.65 -26.64
N ALA A 21 5.84 19.18 -25.46
CA ALA A 21 5.64 17.76 -25.21
C ALA A 21 4.19 17.38 -25.51
N TYR A 22 4.01 16.45 -26.43
CA TYR A 22 2.70 15.92 -26.81
C TYR A 22 2.13 15.08 -25.67
N ILE A 23 0.94 15.45 -25.20
CA ILE A 23 0.18 14.67 -24.21
C ILE A 23 -1.21 14.38 -24.76
N GLY A 24 -1.65 13.13 -24.62
CA GLY A 24 -2.95 12.70 -25.10
C GLY A 24 -3.25 11.26 -24.72
N GLY A 25 -4.51 10.88 -24.86
CA GLY A 25 -5.00 9.54 -24.62
C GLY A 25 -6.50 9.53 -24.80
N THR A 26 -7.04 8.58 -25.58
CA THR A 26 -8.46 8.54 -25.95
C THR A 26 -9.40 8.56 -24.74
N LEU A 27 -8.97 8.00 -23.61
CA LEU A 27 -9.73 7.94 -22.36
C LEU A 27 -9.34 9.02 -21.34
N SER A 28 -8.37 9.87 -21.66
CA SER A 28 -8.01 11.01 -20.81
C SER A 28 -9.18 11.99 -20.77
N ALA A 29 -9.52 12.46 -19.56
CA ALA A 29 -10.66 13.36 -19.32
C ALA A 29 -12.03 12.81 -19.76
N ASN A 30 -12.20 11.48 -19.83
CA ASN A 30 -13.52 10.90 -20.08
C ASN A 30 -14.54 11.35 -19.01
N PRO A 31 -15.82 11.57 -19.36
CA PRO A 31 -16.81 12.11 -18.44
C PRO A 31 -17.00 11.29 -17.16
N LEU A 32 -16.88 9.97 -17.25
CA LEU A 32 -17.06 9.08 -16.09
C LEU A 32 -15.98 9.33 -15.03
N SER A 33 -14.70 9.35 -15.42
CA SER A 33 -13.60 9.63 -14.48
C SER A 33 -13.65 11.07 -13.96
N CYS A 34 -14.04 12.04 -14.79
CA CYS A 34 -14.16 13.44 -14.35
C CYS A 34 -15.24 13.62 -13.27
N VAL A 35 -16.43 13.08 -13.50
CA VAL A 35 -17.55 13.17 -12.54
C VAL A 35 -17.23 12.39 -11.27
N ALA A 36 -16.78 11.13 -11.40
CA ALA A 36 -16.42 10.30 -10.25
C ALA A 36 -15.29 10.92 -9.41
N GLY A 37 -14.24 11.43 -10.07
CA GLY A 37 -13.11 12.06 -9.40
C GLY A 37 -13.50 13.36 -8.66
N TYR A 38 -14.31 14.22 -9.29
CA TYR A 38 -14.78 15.45 -8.67
C TYR A 38 -15.59 15.17 -7.40
N HIS A 39 -16.57 14.28 -7.48
CA HIS A 39 -17.39 13.94 -6.32
C HIS A 39 -16.63 13.16 -5.25
N ALA A 40 -15.69 12.29 -5.63
CA ALA A 40 -14.81 11.62 -4.66
C ALA A 40 -13.98 12.64 -3.86
N LEU A 41 -13.41 13.65 -4.51
CA LEU A 41 -12.64 14.71 -3.83
C LEU A 41 -13.50 15.49 -2.83
N LEU A 42 -14.70 15.92 -3.25
CA LEU A 42 -15.64 16.63 -2.38
C LEU A 42 -16.06 15.79 -1.18
N GLU A 43 -16.39 14.52 -1.39
CA GLU A 43 -16.80 13.63 -0.29
C GLU A 43 -15.64 13.32 0.66
N MET A 44 -14.43 13.11 0.14
CA MET A 44 -13.24 12.93 0.98
C MET A 44 -12.94 14.16 1.84
N GLU A 45 -13.10 15.37 1.29
CA GLU A 45 -12.97 16.62 2.05
C GLU A 45 -14.07 16.74 3.11
N ARG A 46 -15.34 16.59 2.71
CA ARG A 46 -16.52 16.70 3.59
C ARG A 46 -16.46 15.75 4.79
N THR A 47 -15.96 14.54 4.58
CA THR A 47 -15.93 13.48 5.61
C THR A 47 -14.58 13.35 6.32
N ASN A 48 -13.56 14.09 5.89
CA ASN A 48 -12.19 13.94 6.36
C ASN A 48 -11.65 12.50 6.19
N ALA A 49 -12.01 11.85 5.08
CA ALA A 49 -11.82 10.43 4.84
C ALA A 49 -10.36 9.97 5.00
N ALA A 50 -9.39 10.76 4.53
CA ALA A 50 -7.97 10.42 4.60
C ALA A 50 -7.46 10.31 6.06
N VAL A 51 -7.96 11.16 6.96
CA VAL A 51 -7.60 11.12 8.39
C VAL A 51 -8.25 9.91 9.07
N ILE A 52 -9.51 9.61 8.74
CA ILE A 52 -10.20 8.43 9.28
C ILE A 52 -9.47 7.15 8.86
N ALA A 53 -9.16 7.02 7.55
CA ALA A 53 -8.38 5.92 7.03
C ALA A 53 -6.99 5.84 7.71
N GLY A 54 -6.31 6.97 7.90
CA GLY A 54 -5.03 7.01 8.61
C GLY A 54 -5.11 6.46 10.04
N LYS A 55 -6.15 6.81 10.80
CA LYS A 55 -6.38 6.28 12.14
C LYS A 55 -6.62 4.77 12.17
N ALA A 56 -7.36 4.25 11.19
CA ALA A 56 -7.53 2.81 11.02
C ALA A 56 -6.18 2.14 10.74
N GLY A 57 -5.33 2.77 9.92
CA GLY A 57 -3.94 2.37 9.70
C GLY A 57 -3.12 2.34 11.00
N ASP A 58 -3.16 3.41 11.80
CA ASP A 58 -2.46 3.49 13.08
C ASP A 58 -2.88 2.37 14.04
N ARG A 59 -4.19 2.10 14.12
CA ARG A 59 -4.76 1.03 14.96
C ARG A 59 -4.25 -0.34 14.51
N LEU A 60 -4.34 -0.64 13.21
CA LEU A 60 -3.88 -1.92 12.66
C LEU A 60 -2.39 -2.11 12.91
N THR A 61 -1.56 -1.10 12.65
CA THR A 61 -0.11 -1.12 12.93
C THR A 61 0.18 -1.40 14.39
N LYS A 62 -0.53 -0.72 15.31
CA LYS A 62 -0.35 -0.93 16.75
C LYS A 62 -0.69 -2.37 17.15
N GLY A 63 -1.81 -2.90 16.67
CA GLY A 63 -2.20 -4.27 16.93
C GLY A 63 -1.21 -5.29 16.38
N LEU A 64 -0.72 -5.09 15.16
CA LEU A 64 0.32 -5.95 14.56
C LEU A 64 1.60 -5.95 15.41
N ASN A 65 2.05 -4.78 15.88
CA ASN A 65 3.24 -4.72 16.74
C ASN A 65 3.04 -5.47 18.06
N VAL A 66 1.85 -5.42 18.66
CA VAL A 66 1.53 -6.24 19.85
C VAL A 66 1.62 -7.73 19.55
N LEU A 67 1.13 -8.18 18.39
CA LEU A 67 1.22 -9.59 17.99
C LEU A 67 2.67 -10.02 17.69
N ILE A 68 3.44 -9.17 17.02
CA ILE A 68 4.87 -9.38 16.75
C ILE A 68 5.63 -9.55 18.07
N GLU A 69 5.39 -8.67 19.04
CA GLU A 69 6.00 -8.73 20.38
C GLU A 69 5.55 -9.99 21.14
N LYS A 70 4.24 -10.30 21.13
CA LYS A 70 3.64 -11.49 21.78
C LYS A 70 4.32 -12.80 21.34
N TYR A 71 4.67 -12.92 20.06
CA TYR A 71 5.28 -14.12 19.50
C TYR A 71 6.81 -14.02 19.30
N GLY A 72 7.43 -12.90 19.69
CA GLY A 72 8.87 -12.70 19.54
C GLY A 72 9.35 -12.75 18.08
N LEU A 73 8.52 -12.31 17.13
CA LEU A 73 8.81 -12.43 15.71
C LEU A 73 9.79 -11.32 15.25
N PRO A 74 10.75 -11.62 14.36
CA PRO A 74 11.71 -10.64 13.83
C PRO A 74 11.09 -9.81 12.71
N PHE A 75 9.83 -9.41 12.86
CA PHE A 75 9.05 -8.68 11.86
C PHE A 75 8.95 -7.21 12.25
N VAL A 76 8.63 -6.36 11.29
CA VAL A 76 8.46 -4.92 11.51
C VAL A 76 7.12 -4.47 10.93
N ALA A 77 6.31 -3.78 11.74
CA ALA A 77 5.07 -3.17 11.28
C ALA A 77 5.09 -1.64 11.48
N PHE A 78 4.76 -0.90 10.43
CA PHE A 78 4.66 0.57 10.45
C PHE A 78 3.64 1.06 9.41
N ASN A 79 3.18 2.31 9.49
CA ASN A 79 2.31 2.90 8.48
C ASN A 79 2.69 4.33 8.12
N GLN A 80 2.32 4.72 6.91
CA GLN A 80 2.31 6.11 6.46
C GLN A 80 0.87 6.49 6.10
N GLY A 81 0.17 7.13 7.03
CA GLY A 81 -1.27 7.34 6.91
C GLY A 81 -1.99 6.00 6.81
N SER A 82 -2.84 5.84 5.80
CA SER A 82 -3.67 4.64 5.64
C SER A 82 -2.95 3.43 5.00
N ILE A 83 -1.66 3.55 4.69
CA ILE A 83 -0.86 2.49 4.08
C ILE A 83 -0.06 1.80 5.19
N VAL A 84 -0.41 0.56 5.50
CA VAL A 84 0.22 -0.26 6.53
C VAL A 84 1.19 -1.23 5.88
N HIS A 85 2.38 -1.32 6.46
CA HIS A 85 3.46 -2.21 6.07
C HIS A 85 3.68 -3.24 7.17
N LEU A 86 3.79 -4.50 6.78
CA LEU A 86 4.19 -5.63 7.60
C LEU A 86 5.33 -6.35 6.87
N GLU A 87 6.55 -6.06 7.30
CA GLU A 87 7.77 -6.59 6.69
C GLU A 87 8.17 -7.88 7.41
N THR A 88 7.95 -9.02 6.75
CA THR A 88 8.28 -10.35 7.29
C THR A 88 9.61 -10.89 6.77
N SER A 89 9.96 -10.57 5.51
CA SER A 89 11.20 -11.02 4.86
C SER A 89 12.14 -9.89 4.48
N GLY A 90 11.69 -8.63 4.56
CA GLY A 90 12.45 -7.46 4.13
C GLY A 90 12.86 -7.47 2.66
N VAL A 91 12.15 -8.21 1.80
CA VAL A 91 12.48 -8.32 0.36
C VAL A 91 12.46 -6.96 -0.35
N MET A 92 11.60 -6.05 0.09
CA MET A 92 11.48 -4.69 -0.43
C MET A 92 12.60 -3.76 0.06
N LEU A 93 13.44 -4.22 0.98
CA LEU A 93 14.56 -3.48 1.58
C LEU A 93 15.92 -4.00 1.08
N LEU A 94 15.93 -4.84 0.04
CA LEU A 94 17.16 -5.33 -0.56
C LEU A 94 17.90 -4.22 -1.30
N ASP A 95 19.21 -4.16 -1.07
CA ASP A 95 20.09 -3.22 -1.74
C ASP A 95 20.34 -3.65 -3.20
N LEU A 96 19.82 -2.86 -4.14
CA LEU A 96 19.99 -3.08 -5.57
C LEU A 96 21.41 -2.75 -6.07
N HIS A 97 22.22 -2.04 -5.28
CA HIS A 97 23.56 -1.62 -5.67
C HIS A 97 24.59 -2.75 -5.44
N ASN A 98 24.25 -3.75 -4.64
CA ASN A 98 25.07 -4.94 -4.41
C ASN A 98 24.49 -6.18 -5.11
N PRO A 99 24.85 -6.44 -6.38
CA PRO A 99 24.24 -7.50 -7.17
C PRO A 99 24.48 -8.88 -6.55
N VAL A 100 25.67 -9.16 -6.02
CA VAL A 100 25.99 -10.48 -5.44
C VAL A 100 25.12 -10.79 -4.22
N LYS A 101 24.90 -9.79 -3.35
CA LYS A 101 24.04 -9.93 -2.17
C LYS A 101 22.57 -10.07 -2.59
N LEU A 102 22.13 -9.25 -3.55
CA LEU A 102 20.78 -9.30 -4.11
C LEU A 102 20.44 -10.69 -4.67
N TRP A 103 21.30 -11.27 -5.51
CA TRP A 103 21.06 -12.59 -6.11
C TRP A 103 20.90 -13.71 -5.06
N LYS A 104 21.65 -13.64 -3.96
CA LYS A 104 21.59 -14.62 -2.87
C LYS A 104 20.32 -14.49 -2.04
N GLU A 105 19.91 -13.26 -1.73
CA GLU A 105 18.84 -13.00 -0.77
C GLU A 105 17.45 -12.85 -1.40
N LEU A 106 17.37 -12.50 -2.68
CA LEU A 106 16.10 -12.21 -3.35
C LEU A 106 15.16 -13.42 -3.37
N LYS A 107 15.65 -14.58 -3.83
CA LYS A 107 14.81 -15.78 -3.99
C LYS A 107 14.22 -16.27 -2.66
N PRO A 108 15.00 -16.48 -1.57
CA PRO A 108 14.42 -16.94 -0.31
C PRO A 108 13.47 -15.91 0.32
N ARG A 109 13.82 -14.62 0.30
CA ARG A 109 12.94 -13.57 0.88
C ARG A 109 11.64 -13.39 0.08
N LYS A 110 11.72 -13.52 -1.25
CA LYS A 110 10.53 -13.54 -2.12
C LYS A 110 9.65 -14.76 -1.86
N HIS A 111 10.25 -15.93 -1.67
CA HIS A 111 9.47 -17.13 -1.38
C HIS A 111 8.74 -17.02 -0.04
N MET A 112 9.42 -16.52 1.00
CA MET A 112 8.84 -16.31 2.32
C MET A 112 7.65 -15.35 2.27
N ILE A 113 7.78 -14.20 1.58
CA ILE A 113 6.68 -13.22 1.52
C ILE A 113 5.46 -13.76 0.73
N GLU A 114 5.69 -14.60 -0.28
CA GLU A 114 4.62 -15.29 -1.02
C GLU A 114 3.88 -16.29 -0.12
N GLN A 115 4.61 -17.05 0.71
CA GLN A 115 4.02 -17.95 1.69
C GLN A 115 3.20 -17.20 2.75
N MET A 116 3.74 -16.11 3.29
CA MET A 116 2.99 -15.26 4.23
C MET A 116 1.73 -14.70 3.58
N GLY A 117 1.83 -14.19 2.35
CA GLY A 117 0.67 -13.71 1.59
C GLY A 117 -0.40 -14.79 1.38
N ALA A 118 0.02 -16.03 1.06
CA ALA A 118 -0.89 -17.16 0.93
C ALA A 118 -1.54 -17.53 2.28
N ALA A 119 -0.78 -17.51 3.37
CA ALA A 119 -1.30 -17.79 4.71
C ALA A 119 -2.33 -16.74 5.17
N TYR A 120 -2.06 -15.46 4.91
CA TYR A 120 -3.01 -14.37 5.15
C TYR A 120 -4.28 -14.57 4.32
N MET A 121 -4.15 -14.87 3.02
CA MET A 121 -5.30 -15.07 2.14
C MET A 121 -6.15 -16.27 2.55
N ALA A 122 -5.52 -17.37 2.98
CA ALA A 122 -6.21 -18.55 3.50
C ALA A 122 -7.03 -18.24 4.77
N ASN A 123 -6.66 -17.21 5.53
CA ASN A 123 -7.38 -16.72 6.70
C ASN A 123 -8.28 -15.51 6.38
N GLY A 124 -8.55 -15.23 5.11
CA GLY A 124 -9.47 -14.18 4.69
C GLY A 124 -8.89 -12.77 4.80
N LEU A 125 -7.57 -12.62 4.72
CA LEU A 125 -6.87 -11.33 4.65
C LEU A 125 -6.26 -11.15 3.27
N ILE A 126 -6.72 -10.16 2.52
CA ILE A 126 -6.15 -9.81 1.22
C ILE A 126 -5.07 -8.75 1.45
N THR A 127 -3.82 -9.14 1.21
CA THR A 127 -2.66 -8.24 1.32
C THR A 127 -2.03 -8.04 -0.06
N LEU A 128 -1.42 -6.88 -0.28
CA LEU A 128 -0.63 -6.65 -1.48
C LEU A 128 0.72 -7.35 -1.32
N ALA A 129 0.88 -8.45 -2.04
CA ALA A 129 2.09 -9.26 -2.09
C ALA A 129 2.60 -9.69 -0.70
N GLY A 130 1.72 -9.94 0.28
CA GLY A 130 2.10 -10.44 1.60
C GLY A 130 2.75 -9.43 2.55
N SER A 131 2.82 -8.14 2.20
CA SER A 131 3.48 -7.11 3.04
C SER A 131 2.71 -5.83 3.26
N ARG A 132 1.75 -5.49 2.39
CA ARG A 132 1.08 -4.19 2.44
C ARG A 132 -0.43 -4.31 2.55
N MET A 133 -1.02 -3.45 3.37
CA MET A 133 -2.46 -3.31 3.54
C MET A 133 -2.85 -1.84 3.37
N TYR A 134 -4.04 -1.61 2.82
CA TYR A 134 -4.61 -0.28 2.63
C TYR A 134 -5.87 -0.19 3.45
N THR A 135 -5.91 0.78 4.35
CA THR A 135 -7.11 1.11 5.12
C THR A 135 -7.84 2.27 4.47
N SER A 136 -9.11 2.39 4.78
CA SER A 136 -10.07 3.31 4.21
C SER A 136 -10.99 3.85 5.29
N MET A 137 -11.81 4.84 4.95
CA MET A 137 -12.83 5.35 5.87
C MET A 137 -13.93 4.33 6.21
N ALA A 138 -13.98 3.21 5.49
CA ALA A 138 -14.93 2.12 5.75
C ALA A 138 -14.44 1.13 6.81
N ASP A 139 -13.14 1.15 7.15
CA ASP A 139 -12.55 0.22 8.11
C ASP A 139 -12.82 0.71 9.54
N THR A 140 -13.88 0.18 10.15
CA THR A 140 -14.23 0.45 11.55
C THR A 140 -13.31 -0.30 12.52
N ASP A 141 -13.34 0.06 13.80
CA ASP A 141 -12.58 -0.62 14.84
C ASP A 141 -12.86 -2.13 14.87
N GLU A 142 -14.11 -2.54 14.66
CA GLU A 142 -14.51 -3.96 14.62
C GLU A 142 -13.89 -4.71 13.44
N ILE A 143 -13.79 -4.05 12.27
CA ILE A 143 -13.14 -4.62 11.08
C ILE A 143 -11.64 -4.78 11.33
N ILE A 144 -11.00 -3.77 11.93
CA ILE A 144 -9.57 -3.83 12.27
C ILE A 144 -9.32 -4.92 13.31
N ASP A 145 -10.17 -5.05 14.33
CA ASP A 145 -10.03 -6.07 15.38
C ASP A 145 -10.24 -7.49 14.83
N GLU A 146 -11.16 -7.67 13.88
CA GLU A 146 -11.33 -8.93 13.17
C GLU A 146 -10.11 -9.26 12.30
N ALA A 147 -9.55 -8.26 11.60
CA ALA A 147 -8.32 -8.45 10.85
C ALA A 147 -7.16 -8.88 11.77
N LEU A 148 -7.01 -8.23 12.93
CA LEU A 148 -5.99 -8.57 13.92
C LEU A 148 -6.16 -9.99 14.47
N ARG A 149 -7.38 -10.48 14.72
CA ARG A 149 -7.61 -11.88 15.10
C ARG A 149 -7.13 -12.86 14.02
N ARG A 150 -7.35 -12.54 12.75
CA ARG A 150 -6.88 -13.37 11.62
C ARG A 150 -5.35 -13.34 11.50
N PHE A 151 -4.74 -12.18 11.72
CA PHE A 151 -3.29 -12.06 11.80
C PHE A 151 -2.73 -12.86 12.99
N ASP A 152 -3.38 -12.83 14.15
CA ASP A 152 -2.99 -13.59 15.35
C ASP A 152 -2.89 -15.09 15.03
N ILE A 153 -3.89 -15.64 14.34
CA ILE A 153 -3.89 -17.05 13.89
C ILE A 153 -2.64 -17.34 13.05
N VAL A 154 -2.38 -16.54 12.01
CA VAL A 154 -1.25 -16.78 11.10
C VAL A 154 0.09 -16.61 11.81
N LEU A 155 0.26 -15.52 12.56
CA LEU A 155 1.51 -15.20 13.26
C LEU A 155 1.83 -16.21 14.37
N SER A 156 0.81 -16.79 15.00
CA SER A 156 0.99 -17.86 15.99
C SER A 156 1.52 -19.17 15.42
N SER A 157 1.36 -19.39 14.11
CA SER A 157 1.80 -20.59 13.40
C SER A 157 3.15 -20.44 12.69
N VAL A 158 3.83 -19.30 12.86
CA VAL A 158 5.13 -19.08 12.25
C VAL A 158 6.20 -19.91 12.98
N GLU A 159 6.89 -20.75 12.24
CA GLU A 159 7.97 -21.62 12.73
C GLU A 159 9.23 -21.45 11.87
N GLY A 160 10.41 -21.82 12.41
CA GLY A 160 11.65 -21.88 11.65
C GLY A 160 12.31 -20.54 11.33
N LEU A 161 12.09 -19.52 12.17
CA LEU A 161 12.75 -18.21 12.12
C LEU A 161 14.16 -18.22 12.72
#